data_AF-A0A1V0RLF3-F1
#
_entry.id   AF-A0A1V0RLF3-F1
#
_cell.length_a   1.000
_cell.length_b   1.000
_cell.length_c   1.000
_cell.angle_alpha   90.00
_cell.angle_beta   90.00
_cell.angle_gamma   90.00
#
_symmetry.space_group_name_H-M   'P 1'
#
loop_
_entity.id
_entity.type
_entity.pdbx_description
1 polymer ?
#
loop_
_entity_poly.entity_id
_entity_poly.type
_entity_poly.pdbx_seq_one_letter_code
_entity_poly.pdbx_strand_id
1 'polypeptide(L)'
;MTTPHLSRRSFIAALAGGAVTAVAGCVPDMPVIQLPGASAQLGFGLWAGVPGAKFGDRIDRTVGARRIQGPRRWTHPVTGQRMTIYVRTKREKSGTKTSYYTLRPDGTALARVLDKRPGAANRYFTGDGFVPVGPWSSGMTKSYKMAQHMGGKTTRFTVTIRVTRVSFTYKGRPGSMEYIWTERTQSGRKTKQLRYIYSPGIGLADVDNLMK
;
A
#
# COMPACT_ATOMS: atom_id res chain seq x y z
N MET A 1 1.78 26.03 68.91
CA MET A 1 2.02 27.48 68.98
C MET A 1 3.33 27.79 68.29
N THR A 2 3.31 28.70 67.31
CA THR A 2 4.40 29.56 66.80
C THR A 2 5.84 29.03 66.70
N THR A 3 6.31 28.93 65.43
CA THR A 3 7.56 29.47 64.80
C THR A 3 8.62 30.15 65.71
N PRO A 4 9.90 30.37 65.27
CA PRO A 4 10.51 30.20 63.93
C PRO A 4 11.96 29.64 63.92
N HIS A 5 12.56 29.46 62.73
CA HIS A 5 14.01 29.63 62.57
C HIS A 5 14.35 30.17 61.18
N LEU A 6 14.97 31.35 61.17
CA LEU A 6 15.72 31.96 60.08
C LEU A 6 17.18 32.05 60.54
N SER A 7 18.13 31.86 59.62
CA SER A 7 19.28 32.77 59.41
C SER A 7 20.41 32.05 58.66
N ARG A 8 20.83 32.60 57.52
CA ARG A 8 22.21 33.09 57.37
C ARG A 8 22.42 33.91 56.08
N ARG A 9 22.93 35.12 56.35
CA ARG A 9 24.04 35.85 55.70
C ARG A 9 23.88 36.47 54.30
N SER A 10 23.99 37.80 54.35
CA SER A 10 24.30 38.80 53.33
C SER A 10 25.70 38.63 52.70
N PHE A 11 25.91 39.11 51.46
CA PHE A 11 26.73 40.30 51.12
C PHE A 11 27.06 40.39 49.59
N ILE A 12 26.61 41.51 48.99
CA ILE A 12 27.27 42.47 48.04
C ILE A 12 27.87 42.05 46.66
N ALA A 13 27.40 42.80 45.64
CA ALA A 13 28.00 43.31 44.36
C ALA A 13 28.63 42.30 43.37
N ALA A 14 28.72 42.51 42.05
CA ALA A 14 28.82 43.71 41.21
C ALA A 14 28.47 43.38 39.74
N LEU A 15 28.28 44.42 38.92
CA LEU A 15 27.96 44.43 37.48
C LEU A 15 29.05 43.80 36.59
N ALA A 16 28.63 43.14 35.50
CA ALA A 16 29.30 43.21 34.20
C ALA A 16 28.35 42.77 33.08
N GLY A 17 27.97 43.73 32.24
CA GLY A 17 27.31 43.45 30.98
C GLY A 17 28.26 42.75 30.01
N GLY A 18 27.77 41.69 29.38
CA GLY A 18 28.41 41.02 28.26
C GLY A 18 27.35 40.72 27.22
N ALA A 19 27.32 41.52 26.15
CA ALA A 19 26.51 41.25 24.98
C ALA A 19 27.05 40.00 24.29
N VAL A 20 26.27 38.91 24.25
CA VAL A 20 26.58 37.75 23.42
C VAL A 20 25.92 37.98 22.07
N THR A 21 26.71 38.44 21.11
CA THR A 21 26.38 38.42 19.68
C THR A 21 26.08 36.98 19.26
N ALA A 22 24.86 36.73 18.80
CA ALA A 22 24.49 35.47 18.17
C ALA A 22 25.27 35.30 16.87
N VAL A 23 26.29 34.45 16.88
CA VAL A 23 26.96 34.01 15.65
C VAL A 23 26.01 33.02 14.98
N ALA A 24 25.51 33.39 13.80
CA ALA A 24 24.76 32.49 12.93
C ALA A 24 25.69 31.35 12.48
N GLY A 25 25.75 30.28 13.29
CA GLY A 25 26.42 29.05 12.92
C GLY A 25 25.66 28.39 11.78
N CYS A 26 26.27 28.35 10.60
CA CYS A 26 25.86 27.44 9.54
C CYS A 26 25.97 26.02 10.08
N VAL A 27 24.84 25.38 10.35
CA VAL A 27 24.81 23.95 10.66
C VAL A 27 25.22 23.22 9.37
N PRO A 28 26.29 22.42 9.36
CA PRO A 28 26.62 21.62 8.19
C PRO A 28 25.47 20.63 7.95
N ASP A 29 24.99 20.57 6.70
CA ASP A 29 24.00 19.59 6.25
C ASP A 29 24.50 18.18 6.55
N MET A 30 23.98 17.59 7.63
CA MET A 30 24.19 16.19 7.93
C MET A 30 23.52 15.36 6.85
N PRO A 31 24.21 14.38 6.22
CA PRO A 31 23.55 13.46 5.31
C PRO A 31 22.48 12.68 6.07
N VAL A 32 21.23 12.77 5.61
CA VAL A 32 20.13 11.97 6.14
C VAL A 32 20.41 10.51 5.82
N ILE A 33 20.99 9.79 6.79
CA ILE A 33 21.10 8.35 6.76
C ILE A 33 19.68 7.80 6.93
N GLN A 34 19.02 7.42 5.84
CA GLN A 34 17.79 6.64 5.88
C GLN A 34 18.08 5.30 6.57
N LEU A 35 17.67 5.18 7.84
CA LEU A 35 17.66 3.93 8.58
C LEU A 35 16.89 2.84 7.77
N PRO A 36 17.40 1.59 7.68
CA PRO A 36 16.69 0.48 7.09
C PRO A 36 15.57 0.03 8.05
N GLY A 37 14.47 0.77 8.00
CA GLY A 37 13.28 0.56 8.83
C GLY A 37 12.09 1.44 8.41
N ALA A 38 12.25 2.28 7.39
CA ALA A 38 11.18 3.13 6.90
C ALA A 38 10.01 2.24 6.42
N SER A 39 8.90 2.29 7.16
CA SER A 39 7.59 1.90 6.64
C SER A 39 7.34 2.72 5.38
N ALA A 40 7.60 2.14 4.22
CA ALA A 40 7.13 2.73 2.97
C ALA A 40 5.60 2.72 3.07
N GLN A 41 4.97 3.90 3.17
CA GLN A 41 3.54 4.00 2.93
C GLN A 41 3.33 3.58 1.47
N LEU A 42 2.96 2.32 1.27
CA LEU A 42 2.72 1.80 -0.06
C LEU A 42 1.46 2.47 -0.57
N GLY A 43 1.67 3.45 -1.45
CA GLY A 43 0.60 4.28 -1.96
C GLY A 43 -0.22 3.56 -3.01
N PHE A 44 -1.52 3.88 -3.01
CA PHE A 44 -2.40 3.61 -4.15
C PHE A 44 -1.75 4.00 -5.50
N GLY A 45 -0.99 5.09 -5.55
CA GLY A 45 -0.24 5.55 -6.70
C GLY A 45 0.75 4.53 -7.28
N LEU A 46 1.33 3.64 -6.47
CA LEU A 46 2.21 2.59 -6.96
C LEU A 46 1.43 1.52 -7.74
N TRP A 47 0.22 1.17 -7.29
CA TRP A 47 -0.68 0.30 -8.08
C TRP A 47 -1.18 1.01 -9.35
N ALA A 48 -1.53 2.28 -9.21
CA ALA A 48 -2.06 3.11 -10.29
C ALA A 48 -1.00 3.50 -11.34
N GLY A 49 0.29 3.32 -11.03
CA GLY A 49 1.38 3.83 -11.86
C GLY A 49 1.43 5.37 -11.92
N VAL A 50 0.83 6.05 -10.96
CA VAL A 50 0.78 7.52 -10.86
C VAL A 50 1.44 7.91 -9.53
N PRO A 51 2.71 8.34 -9.55
CA PRO A 51 3.41 8.77 -8.33
C PRO A 51 2.61 9.82 -7.54
N GLY A 52 2.55 9.65 -6.22
CA GLY A 52 1.82 10.57 -5.32
C GLY A 52 0.30 10.40 -5.27
N ALA A 53 -0.33 9.66 -6.20
CA ALA A 53 -1.78 9.48 -6.21
C ALA A 53 -2.28 8.72 -4.96
N LYS A 54 -3.40 9.19 -4.42
CA LYS A 54 -4.13 8.64 -3.29
C LYS A 54 -5.43 7.98 -3.74
N PHE A 55 -5.93 7.03 -2.97
CA PHE A 55 -7.23 6.43 -3.25
C PHE A 55 -8.31 7.51 -3.07
N GLY A 56 -9.15 7.70 -4.08
CA GLY A 56 -10.10 8.82 -4.18
C GLY A 56 -9.75 9.81 -5.27
N ASP A 57 -8.47 9.92 -5.66
CA ASP A 57 -8.05 10.82 -6.73
C ASP A 57 -8.60 10.36 -8.09
N ARG A 58 -8.98 11.33 -8.93
CA ARG A 58 -9.41 11.03 -10.30
C ARG A 58 -8.23 10.54 -11.13
N ILE A 59 -8.34 9.30 -11.62
CA ILE A 59 -7.38 8.67 -12.52
C ILE A 59 -8.11 8.28 -13.79
N ASP A 60 -7.55 8.66 -14.93
CA ASP A 60 -7.93 8.11 -16.24
C ASP A 60 -6.68 8.04 -17.12
N ARG A 61 -5.91 6.95 -16.99
CA ARG A 61 -4.59 6.86 -17.61
C ARG A 61 -4.25 5.45 -18.05
N THR A 62 -3.46 5.35 -19.10
CA THR A 62 -2.79 4.11 -19.51
C THR A 62 -1.40 4.06 -18.87
N VAL A 63 -1.11 2.99 -18.14
CA VAL A 63 0.18 2.70 -17.49
C VAL A 63 0.65 1.30 -17.91
N GLY A 64 1.77 1.26 -18.64
CA GLY A 64 2.19 0.06 -19.36
C GLY A 64 1.07 -0.47 -20.27
N ALA A 65 0.79 -1.78 -20.20
CA ALA A 65 -0.26 -2.42 -20.99
C ALA A 65 -1.69 -2.27 -20.41
N ARG A 66 -1.90 -1.43 -19.39
CA ARG A 66 -3.16 -1.37 -18.63
C ARG A 66 -3.73 0.03 -18.63
N ARG A 67 -5.05 0.17 -18.72
CA ARG A 67 -5.76 1.43 -18.45
C ARG A 67 -6.40 1.39 -17.08
N ILE A 68 -6.28 2.46 -16.31
CA ILE A 68 -6.83 2.62 -14.98
C ILE A 68 -7.78 3.81 -14.99
N GLN A 69 -8.99 3.61 -14.47
CA GLN A 69 -10.06 4.60 -14.46
C GLN A 69 -10.79 4.60 -13.13
N GLY A 70 -11.04 5.76 -12.55
CA GLY A 70 -11.82 5.91 -11.32
C GLY A 70 -11.56 7.25 -10.64
N PRO A 71 -12.15 7.47 -9.45
CA PRO A 71 -13.08 6.56 -8.77
C PRO A 71 -14.43 6.45 -9.49
N ARG A 72 -15.14 5.33 -9.30
CA ARG A 72 -16.54 5.14 -9.72
C ARG A 72 -17.34 4.53 -8.58
N ARG A 73 -18.60 4.94 -8.40
CA ARG A 73 -19.53 4.22 -7.52
C ARG A 73 -19.95 2.91 -8.20
N TRP A 74 -19.94 1.82 -7.45
CA TRP A 74 -20.35 0.51 -7.93
C TRP A 74 -21.03 -0.28 -6.81
N THR A 75 -22.01 -1.09 -7.17
CA THR A 75 -22.73 -1.99 -6.25
C THR A 75 -22.35 -3.42 -6.57
N HIS A 76 -21.85 -4.15 -5.57
CA HIS A 76 -21.44 -5.54 -5.73
C HIS A 76 -22.68 -6.43 -5.97
N PRO A 77 -22.81 -7.12 -7.11
CA PRO A 77 -24.07 -7.74 -7.50
C PRO A 77 -24.45 -8.96 -6.65
N VAL A 78 -23.50 -9.53 -5.90
CA VAL A 78 -23.77 -10.68 -5.02
C VAL A 78 -24.12 -10.24 -3.59
N THR A 79 -23.61 -9.10 -3.14
CA THR A 79 -23.76 -8.67 -1.72
C THR A 79 -24.58 -7.41 -1.55
N GLY A 80 -24.91 -6.69 -2.62
CA GLY A 80 -25.56 -5.38 -2.56
C GLY A 80 -24.68 -4.25 -2.01
N GLN A 81 -23.44 -4.54 -1.62
CA GLN A 81 -22.56 -3.55 -1.02
C GLN A 81 -22.17 -2.46 -2.03
N ARG A 82 -22.44 -1.20 -1.68
CA ARG A 82 -22.02 -0.02 -2.43
C ARG A 82 -20.59 0.34 -2.05
N MET A 83 -19.74 0.62 -3.04
CA MET A 83 -18.34 0.96 -2.82
C MET A 83 -17.79 1.87 -3.92
N THR A 84 -16.69 2.54 -3.59
CA THR A 84 -15.88 3.27 -4.57
C THR A 84 -14.87 2.32 -5.18
N ILE A 85 -14.82 2.24 -6.51
CA ILE A 85 -13.89 1.36 -7.23
C ILE A 85 -13.00 2.12 -8.19
N TYR A 86 -11.88 1.50 -8.53
CA TYR A 86 -11.11 1.76 -9.74
C TYR A 86 -11.21 0.57 -10.68
N VAL A 87 -11.39 0.88 -11.95
CA VAL A 87 -11.42 -0.06 -13.06
C VAL A 87 -10.02 -0.16 -13.65
N ARG A 88 -9.52 -1.39 -13.80
CA ARG A 88 -8.29 -1.70 -14.53
C ARG A 88 -8.61 -2.61 -15.70
N THR A 89 -8.28 -2.18 -16.91
CA THR A 89 -8.43 -2.99 -18.12
C THR A 89 -7.07 -3.32 -18.73
N LYS A 90 -7.01 -4.46 -19.42
CA LYS A 90 -5.86 -4.89 -20.23
C LYS A 90 -6.40 -5.54 -21.49
N ARG A 91 -5.97 -5.08 -22.66
CA ARG A 91 -6.27 -5.74 -23.93
C ARG A 91 -5.38 -6.97 -24.06
N GLU A 92 -5.99 -8.13 -24.29
CA GLU A 92 -5.33 -9.41 -24.54
C GLU A 92 -5.80 -9.95 -25.90
N LYS A 93 -5.11 -10.96 -26.46
CA LYS A 93 -5.48 -11.55 -27.75
C LYS A 93 -6.92 -12.08 -27.76
N SER A 94 -7.37 -12.65 -26.65
CA SER A 94 -8.73 -13.16 -26.46
C SER A 94 -9.78 -12.08 -26.18
N GLY A 95 -9.38 -10.81 -26.05
CA GLY A 95 -10.25 -9.68 -25.75
C GLY A 95 -9.82 -8.90 -24.50
N THR A 96 -10.70 -8.03 -24.00
CA THR A 96 -10.37 -7.14 -22.89
C THR A 96 -10.64 -7.79 -21.54
N LYS A 97 -9.57 -8.00 -20.76
CA LYS A 97 -9.69 -8.33 -19.34
C LYS A 97 -10.01 -7.07 -18.55
N THR A 98 -11.00 -7.15 -17.66
CA THR A 98 -11.44 -6.05 -16.79
C THR A 98 -11.41 -6.49 -15.33
N SER A 99 -10.87 -5.66 -14.45
CA SER A 99 -10.86 -5.95 -13.01
C SER A 99 -11.17 -4.70 -12.21
N TYR A 100 -11.95 -4.84 -11.15
CA TYR A 100 -12.31 -3.73 -10.26
C TYR A 100 -11.61 -3.88 -8.93
N TYR A 101 -11.17 -2.75 -8.38
CA TYR A 101 -10.43 -2.67 -7.12
C TYR A 101 -11.03 -1.62 -6.20
N THR A 102 -11.15 -1.93 -4.93
CA THR A 102 -11.50 -0.98 -3.85
C THR A 102 -10.42 -1.04 -2.78
N LEU A 103 -10.27 0.03 -2.00
CA LEU A 103 -9.51 -0.04 -0.77
C LEU A 103 -10.27 -0.91 0.23
N ARG A 104 -9.54 -1.77 0.96
CA ARG A 104 -10.12 -2.49 2.09
C ARG A 104 -10.48 -1.51 3.22
N PRO A 105 -11.50 -1.81 4.04
CA PRO A 105 -11.85 -0.97 5.19
C PRO A 105 -10.70 -0.78 6.18
N ASP A 106 -9.84 -1.78 6.33
CA ASP A 106 -8.64 -1.74 7.19
C ASP A 106 -7.48 -0.92 6.59
N GLY A 107 -7.61 -0.42 5.36
CA GLY A 107 -6.59 0.38 4.68
C GLY A 107 -5.30 -0.38 4.30
N THR A 108 -5.23 -1.69 4.52
CA THR A 108 -3.99 -2.48 4.38
C THR A 108 -3.76 -3.06 2.99
N ALA A 109 -4.78 -3.07 2.13
CA ALA A 109 -4.65 -3.55 0.76
C ALA A 109 -5.74 -2.99 -0.16
N LEU A 110 -5.47 -3.02 -1.46
CA LEU A 110 -6.54 -3.02 -2.47
C LEU A 110 -7.13 -4.43 -2.55
N ALA A 111 -8.44 -4.52 -2.36
CA ALA A 111 -9.23 -5.71 -2.65
C ALA A 111 -9.63 -5.71 -4.12
N ARG A 112 -9.43 -6.82 -4.81
CA ARG A 112 -10.09 -7.05 -6.09
C ARG A 112 -11.54 -7.45 -5.79
N VAL A 113 -12.50 -6.87 -6.50
CA VAL A 113 -13.95 -7.15 -6.33
C VAL A 113 -14.60 -7.68 -7.60
N LEU A 114 -13.94 -7.54 -8.75
CA LEU A 114 -14.32 -8.15 -10.02
C LEU A 114 -13.07 -8.60 -10.79
N ASP A 115 -13.14 -9.77 -11.44
CA ASP A 115 -12.24 -10.21 -12.50
C ASP A 115 -13.09 -10.78 -13.65
N LYS A 116 -13.32 -9.96 -14.67
CA LYS A 116 -14.01 -10.33 -15.91
C LYS A 116 -12.98 -10.64 -16.99
N ARG A 117 -13.15 -11.79 -17.62
CA ARG A 117 -12.31 -12.24 -18.74
C ARG A 117 -13.20 -12.56 -19.95
N PRO A 118 -12.74 -12.31 -21.18
CA PRO A 118 -13.45 -12.72 -22.38
C PRO A 118 -13.74 -14.22 -22.35
N GLY A 119 -14.96 -14.61 -22.74
CA GLY A 119 -15.38 -16.02 -22.81
C GLY A 119 -15.54 -16.75 -21.47
N ALA A 120 -15.43 -16.06 -20.32
CA ALA A 120 -15.56 -16.68 -19.01
C ALA A 120 -16.64 -16.00 -18.16
N ALA A 121 -17.24 -16.77 -17.25
CA ALA A 121 -18.15 -16.22 -16.25
C ALA A 121 -17.44 -15.15 -15.39
N ASN A 122 -18.18 -14.10 -15.03
CA ASN A 122 -17.67 -13.07 -14.13
C ASN A 122 -17.34 -13.69 -12.77
N ARG A 123 -16.19 -13.32 -12.23
CA ARG A 123 -15.79 -13.65 -10.86
C ARG A 123 -15.89 -12.41 -10.00
N TYR A 124 -16.77 -12.47 -9.02
CA TYR A 124 -16.91 -11.45 -7.99
C TYR A 124 -16.21 -11.89 -6.72
N PHE A 125 -15.68 -10.94 -5.95
CA PHE A 125 -14.86 -11.25 -4.79
C PHE A 125 -15.28 -10.40 -3.58
N THR A 126 -15.31 -11.04 -2.42
CA THR A 126 -15.53 -10.40 -1.12
C THR A 126 -14.36 -10.70 -0.20
N GLY A 127 -13.93 -9.72 0.60
CA GLY A 127 -12.86 -9.90 1.59
C GLY A 127 -11.44 -10.11 1.02
N ASP A 128 -11.21 -9.95 -0.29
CA ASP A 128 -9.89 -10.12 -0.92
C ASP A 128 -8.86 -9.10 -0.38
N GLY A 129 -7.59 -9.48 -0.43
CA GLY A 129 -6.43 -8.61 -0.23
C GLY A 129 -5.44 -8.88 -1.36
N PHE A 130 -5.39 -8.01 -2.35
CA PHE A 130 -4.70 -8.29 -3.62
C PHE A 130 -3.38 -7.53 -3.79
N VAL A 131 -3.35 -6.25 -3.42
CA VAL A 131 -2.15 -5.40 -3.50
C VAL A 131 -1.93 -4.74 -2.16
N PRO A 132 -0.75 -4.86 -1.53
CA PRO A 132 -0.48 -4.18 -0.27
C PRO A 132 -0.56 -2.66 -0.45
N VAL A 133 -1.27 -2.00 0.46
CA VAL A 133 -1.40 -0.54 0.56
C VAL A 133 -1.27 -0.15 2.03
N GLY A 134 -0.76 1.05 2.30
CA GLY A 134 -0.59 1.54 3.67
C GLY A 134 0.71 1.04 4.32
N PRO A 135 0.74 0.78 5.65
CA PRO A 135 1.96 0.49 6.37
C PRO A 135 2.39 -0.96 6.13
N TRP A 136 3.43 -1.11 5.31
CA TRP A 136 4.10 -2.38 5.06
C TRP A 136 5.61 -2.18 5.11
N SER A 137 6.29 -3.21 5.59
CA SER A 137 7.75 -3.30 5.59
C SER A 137 8.19 -4.61 4.94
N SER A 138 9.45 -4.68 4.52
CA SER A 138 10.06 -5.92 4.05
C SER A 138 9.93 -7.01 5.13
N GLY A 139 9.52 -8.21 4.72
CA GLY A 139 9.25 -9.35 5.61
C GLY A 139 7.83 -9.40 6.17
N MET A 140 7.08 -8.29 6.17
CA MET A 140 5.73 -8.25 6.73
C MET A 140 4.77 -9.14 5.93
N THR A 141 3.95 -9.89 6.67
CA THR A 141 2.95 -10.80 6.10
C THR A 141 1.58 -10.50 6.72
N LYS A 142 0.54 -10.41 5.88
CA LYS A 142 -0.86 -10.36 6.34
C LYS A 142 -1.70 -11.36 5.55
N SER A 143 -2.71 -11.91 6.22
CA SER A 143 -3.63 -12.89 5.66
C SER A 143 -5.07 -12.41 5.69
N TYR A 144 -5.83 -12.77 4.66
CA TYR A 144 -7.19 -12.31 4.43
C TYR A 144 -8.07 -13.50 4.07
N LYS A 145 -9.24 -13.60 4.71
CA LYS A 145 -10.28 -14.54 4.30
C LYS A 145 -11.07 -13.91 3.16
N MET A 146 -11.13 -14.59 2.02
CA MET A 146 -11.88 -14.12 0.85
C MET A 146 -12.88 -15.16 0.38
N ALA A 147 -13.91 -14.71 -0.34
CA ALA A 147 -14.78 -15.57 -1.11
C ALA A 147 -14.82 -15.13 -2.58
N GLN A 148 -14.78 -16.11 -3.48
CA GLN A 148 -15.01 -15.93 -4.91
C GLN A 148 -16.42 -16.43 -5.24
N HIS A 149 -17.19 -15.61 -5.95
CA HIS A 149 -18.54 -15.93 -6.42
C HIS A 149 -18.53 -16.01 -7.96
N MET A 150 -18.92 -17.15 -8.51
CA MET A 150 -18.90 -17.41 -9.95
C MET A 150 -19.96 -18.45 -10.30
N GLY A 151 -20.82 -18.14 -11.27
CA GLY A 151 -21.84 -19.08 -11.76
C GLY A 151 -22.74 -19.64 -10.66
N GLY A 152 -23.19 -18.78 -9.73
CA GLY A 152 -24.02 -19.18 -8.57
C GLY A 152 -23.27 -19.90 -7.44
N LYS A 153 -21.99 -20.27 -7.64
CA LYS A 153 -21.19 -20.95 -6.63
C LYS A 153 -20.30 -19.97 -5.86
N THR A 154 -20.15 -20.23 -4.57
CA THR A 154 -19.23 -19.49 -3.70
C THR A 154 -18.11 -20.42 -3.21
N THR A 155 -16.87 -20.02 -3.42
CA THR A 155 -15.69 -20.76 -2.93
C THR A 155 -14.86 -19.85 -2.03
N ARG A 156 -14.46 -20.36 -0.86
CA ARG A 156 -13.70 -19.61 0.14
C ARG A 156 -12.21 -19.94 0.08
N PHE A 157 -11.40 -18.92 0.29
CA PHE A 157 -9.94 -19.03 0.28
C PHE A 157 -9.33 -18.19 1.41
N THR A 158 -8.11 -18.55 1.78
CA THR A 158 -7.21 -17.66 2.50
C THR A 158 -6.18 -17.13 1.52
N VAL A 159 -6.03 -15.81 1.50
CA VAL A 159 -5.02 -15.12 0.72
C VAL A 159 -3.98 -14.56 1.67
N THR A 160 -2.71 -14.72 1.34
CA THR A 160 -1.58 -14.19 2.11
C THR A 160 -0.74 -13.28 1.21
N ILE A 161 -0.48 -12.06 1.67
CA ILE A 161 0.49 -11.15 1.08
C ILE A 161 1.72 -11.15 1.98
N ARG A 162 2.89 -11.46 1.42
CA ARG A 162 4.20 -11.25 2.05
C ARG A 162 4.97 -10.22 1.23
N VAL A 163 5.23 -9.04 1.80
CA VAL A 163 6.09 -8.04 1.17
C VAL A 163 7.53 -8.50 1.34
N THR A 164 8.23 -8.73 0.23
CA THR A 164 9.62 -9.22 0.25
C THR A 164 10.60 -8.07 0.21
N ARG A 165 10.30 -7.01 -0.55
CA ARG A 165 11.14 -5.82 -0.71
C ARG A 165 10.28 -4.57 -0.85
N VAL A 166 10.62 -3.51 -0.11
CA VAL A 166 10.09 -2.16 -0.30
C VAL A 166 11.16 -1.20 -0.80
N SER A 167 10.75 -0.15 -1.51
CA SER A 167 11.58 0.96 -1.96
C SER A 167 12.87 0.61 -2.71
N PHE A 168 12.92 -0.56 -3.36
CA PHE A 168 14.13 -1.01 -4.06
C PHE A 168 14.17 -0.53 -5.52
N THR A 169 15.34 -0.58 -6.14
CA THR A 169 15.51 -0.28 -7.56
C THR A 169 15.26 -1.53 -8.40
N TYR A 170 14.24 -1.52 -9.25
CA TYR A 170 13.96 -2.58 -10.23
C TYR A 170 14.20 -2.07 -11.64
N LYS A 171 15.14 -2.67 -12.37
CA LYS A 171 15.49 -2.30 -13.76
C LYS A 171 15.66 -0.78 -13.93
N GLY A 172 16.46 -0.18 -13.06
CA GLY A 172 16.74 1.26 -13.04
C GLY A 172 15.65 2.16 -12.45
N ARG A 173 14.55 1.60 -11.91
CA ARG A 173 13.44 2.38 -11.33
C ARG A 173 13.44 2.31 -9.81
N PRO A 174 13.86 3.38 -9.10
CA PRO A 174 13.82 3.43 -7.65
C PRO A 174 12.38 3.45 -7.13
N GLY A 175 12.19 3.10 -5.86
CA GLY A 175 10.87 3.12 -5.22
C GLY A 175 9.94 1.98 -5.64
N SER A 176 10.49 0.90 -6.21
CA SER A 176 9.71 -0.30 -6.55
C SER A 176 9.42 -1.16 -5.31
N MET A 177 8.40 -2.02 -5.42
CA MET A 177 8.00 -2.95 -4.38
C MET A 177 7.80 -4.35 -4.96
N GLU A 178 8.20 -5.35 -4.19
CA GLU A 178 7.97 -6.75 -4.47
C GLU A 178 7.16 -7.39 -3.33
N TYR A 179 6.19 -8.22 -3.72
CA TYR A 179 5.48 -9.07 -2.78
C TYR A 179 5.09 -10.42 -3.39
N ILE A 180 4.93 -11.42 -2.53
CA ILE A 180 4.37 -12.71 -2.86
C ILE A 180 2.91 -12.74 -2.43
N TRP A 181 2.03 -13.09 -3.36
CA TRP A 181 0.61 -13.30 -3.14
C TRP A 181 0.31 -14.80 -3.24
N THR A 182 -0.21 -15.39 -2.18
CA THR A 182 -0.52 -16.82 -2.12
C THR A 182 -2.00 -17.02 -1.87
N GLU A 183 -2.63 -17.93 -2.62
CA GLU A 183 -4.02 -18.36 -2.42
C GLU A 183 -4.03 -19.80 -1.93
N ARG A 184 -4.84 -20.07 -0.91
CA ARG A 184 -5.06 -21.41 -0.37
C ARG A 184 -6.55 -21.70 -0.22
N THR A 185 -6.95 -22.94 -0.48
CA THR A 185 -8.28 -23.44 -0.11
C THR A 185 -8.46 -23.45 1.41
N GLN A 186 -9.67 -23.68 1.88
CA GLN A 186 -9.94 -23.87 3.31
C GLN A 186 -9.18 -25.05 3.92
N SER A 187 -8.89 -26.10 3.13
CA SER A 187 -8.04 -27.22 3.54
C SER A 187 -6.53 -26.90 3.56
N GLY A 188 -6.13 -25.65 3.28
CA GLY A 188 -4.73 -25.22 3.27
C GLY A 188 -3.97 -25.52 1.96
N ARG A 189 -4.58 -26.26 1.03
CA ARG A 189 -3.99 -26.55 -0.29
C ARG A 189 -3.74 -25.25 -1.05
N LYS A 190 -2.49 -25.03 -1.45
CA LYS A 190 -2.07 -23.89 -2.27
C LYS A 190 -2.68 -24.03 -3.68
N THR A 191 -3.38 -23.00 -4.15
CA THR A 191 -3.97 -22.95 -5.50
C THR A 191 -3.28 -21.96 -6.41
N LYS A 192 -2.66 -20.92 -5.84
CA LYS A 192 -1.84 -19.95 -6.56
C LYS A 192 -0.70 -19.45 -5.67
N GLN A 193 0.43 -19.11 -6.29
CA GLN A 193 1.48 -18.31 -5.67
C GLN A 193 2.13 -17.47 -6.75
N LEU A 194 2.04 -16.15 -6.62
CA LEU A 194 2.59 -15.21 -7.59
C LEU A 194 3.53 -14.23 -6.93
N ARG A 195 4.65 -13.94 -7.58
CA ARG A 195 5.53 -12.82 -7.27
C ARG A 195 5.07 -11.63 -8.10
N TYR A 196 4.86 -10.49 -7.47
CA TYR A 196 4.51 -9.25 -8.16
C TYR A 196 5.55 -8.19 -7.88
N ILE A 197 5.94 -7.44 -8.91
CA ILE A 197 6.67 -6.18 -8.77
C ILE A 197 5.82 -5.04 -9.28
N TYR A 198 5.71 -4.00 -8.46
CA TYR A 198 5.17 -2.71 -8.87
C TYR A 198 6.25 -1.64 -8.84
N SER A 199 6.23 -0.75 -9.82
CA SER A 199 7.20 0.34 -9.96
C SER A 199 6.50 1.68 -10.22
N PRO A 200 7.04 2.80 -9.69
CA PRO A 200 6.51 4.13 -9.97
C PRO A 200 6.44 4.42 -11.48
N GLY A 201 5.36 5.10 -11.90
CA GLY A 201 5.12 5.47 -13.30
C GLY A 201 4.64 4.33 -14.23
N ILE A 202 4.73 3.07 -13.80
CA ILE A 202 4.33 1.89 -14.60
C ILE A 202 3.17 1.12 -13.97
N GLY A 203 3.09 1.09 -12.65
CA GLY A 203 2.17 0.19 -11.97
C GLY A 203 2.75 -1.22 -11.91
N LEU A 204 1.98 -2.22 -12.33
CA LEU A 204 2.42 -3.62 -12.35
C LEU A 204 3.51 -3.84 -13.43
N ALA A 205 4.77 -3.88 -12.97
CA ALA A 205 5.96 -3.97 -13.80
C ALA A 205 6.35 -5.41 -14.14
N ASP A 206 6.15 -6.35 -13.20
CA ASP A 206 6.52 -7.76 -13.38
C ASP A 206 5.59 -8.70 -12.61
N VAL A 207 5.39 -9.91 -13.13
CA VAL A 207 4.64 -10.97 -12.46
C VAL A 207 5.11 -12.36 -12.86
N ASP A 208 5.45 -13.16 -11.85
CA ASP A 208 5.80 -14.57 -12.04
C ASP A 208 4.82 -15.47 -11.32
N ASN A 209 4.53 -16.64 -11.92
CA ASN A 209 3.84 -17.72 -11.24
C ASN A 209 4.88 -18.67 -10.63
N LEU A 210 4.93 -18.74 -9.31
CA LEU A 210 5.89 -19.56 -8.55
C LEU A 210 5.42 -21.00 -8.33
N MET A 211 4.31 -21.40 -8.95
CA MET A 211 3.81 -22.79 -8.95
C MET A 211 4.04 -23.51 -10.28
N LYS A 212 4.76 -22.89 -11.22
CA LYS A 212 5.11 -23.51 -12.50
C LYS A 212 6.39 -24.32 -12.36
#